data_AF-A0A518HLI3-F1
#
_entry.id   AF-A0A518HLI3-F1
#
_cell.length_a   1.000
_cell.length_b   1.000
_cell.length_c   1.000
_cell.angle_alpha   90.00
_cell.angle_beta   90.00
_cell.angle_gamma   90.00
#
_symmetry.space_group_name_H-M   'P 1'
#
loop_
_entity.id
_entity.type
_entity.pdbx_description
1 polymer ?
#
loop_
_entity_poly.entity_id
_entity_poly.type
_entity_poly.pdbx_seq_one_letter_code
_entity_poly.pdbx_strand_id
1 'polypeptide(L)'
;MVSAKDRAARDRAAGQLFAAESIQTFGRAVADVLAERDGRDVGRLARRRLLKGSFDVSHARGGSPLAPRLSYGRHRGPARMGSRQAAVVIVVYPHRQTGRLCVTLTRRPKALSHHGGQVCLPGGQIESGESSLQAALREYHEELGLPAEVIEVVGCLSPIYVFASDNLVETQIVTAQSPTADWRPDPIEVDEVIEMPVDCLLHLGESDAPRSAPHCTLIDQKKQRIGKTQGTGEVFQYSFGHRAIEFDDCQGRRRDVWGATAMLLGEFADIVSRAAAQSMRGGGRAMTADAKTKS
;
A
#
# COMPACT_ATOMS: atom_id res chain seq x y z
N MET A 1 19.26 -6.63 -26.03
CA MET A 1 19.41 -7.63 -24.94
C MET A 1 20.17 -6.96 -23.81
N VAL A 2 19.51 -6.66 -22.69
CA VAL A 2 20.19 -6.12 -21.50
C VAL A 2 21.02 -7.26 -20.89
N SER A 3 22.30 -7.02 -20.60
CA SER A 3 23.25 -8.05 -20.18
C SER A 3 22.89 -8.61 -18.80
N ALA A 4 23.13 -9.90 -18.55
CA ALA A 4 22.94 -10.52 -17.23
C ALA A 4 23.74 -9.81 -16.11
N LYS A 5 24.84 -9.12 -16.46
CA LYS A 5 25.60 -8.26 -15.56
C LYS A 5 24.84 -6.99 -15.14
N ASP A 6 24.04 -6.40 -16.03
CA ASP A 6 23.23 -5.22 -15.74
C ASP A 6 22.04 -5.58 -14.84
N ARG A 7 21.50 -6.79 -14.99
CA ARG A 7 20.45 -7.33 -14.09
C ARG A 7 21.02 -7.56 -12.69
N ALA A 8 22.14 -8.26 -12.55
CA ALA A 8 22.81 -8.47 -11.26
C ALA A 8 23.34 -7.18 -10.58
N ALA A 9 23.61 -6.11 -11.35
CA ALA A 9 23.95 -4.79 -10.80
C ALA A 9 22.72 -4.03 -10.31
N ARG A 10 21.58 -4.15 -11.01
CA ARG A 10 20.27 -3.64 -10.54
C ARG A 10 19.76 -4.39 -9.32
N ASP A 11 19.95 -5.71 -9.25
CA ASP A 11 19.54 -6.54 -8.11
C ASP A 11 20.38 -6.22 -6.87
N ARG A 12 21.70 -5.99 -7.07
CA ARG A 12 22.57 -5.48 -6.00
C ARG A 12 22.19 -4.08 -5.58
N ALA A 13 21.79 -3.20 -6.49
CA ALA A 13 21.39 -1.85 -6.13
C ALA A 13 20.00 -1.79 -5.48
N ALA A 14 19.04 -2.61 -5.90
CA ALA A 14 17.73 -2.75 -5.24
C ALA A 14 17.86 -3.38 -3.85
N GLY A 15 18.80 -4.31 -3.66
CA GLY A 15 19.14 -4.88 -2.35
C GLY A 15 20.08 -4.02 -1.49
N GLN A 16 20.92 -3.16 -2.09
CA GLN A 16 21.86 -2.27 -1.39
C GLN A 16 21.29 -0.88 -1.08
N LEU A 17 20.21 -0.45 -1.76
CA LEU A 17 19.50 0.79 -1.44
C LEU A 17 18.87 0.78 -0.02
N PHE A 18 18.74 -0.39 0.62
CA PHE A 18 18.07 -0.52 1.92
C PHE A 18 18.97 -1.01 3.06
N ALA A 19 20.27 -1.15 2.81
CA ALA A 19 21.25 -1.24 3.91
C ALA A 19 21.57 0.19 4.37
N ALA A 20 20.71 0.75 5.23
CA ALA A 20 20.91 1.96 6.05
C ALA A 20 20.79 3.36 5.40
N GLU A 21 20.02 3.55 4.32
CA GLU A 21 19.60 4.90 3.89
C GLU A 21 18.29 5.30 4.59
N SER A 22 18.32 6.42 5.32
CA SER A 22 17.32 6.89 6.30
C SER A 22 15.85 6.67 5.91
N ILE A 23 15.00 6.35 6.90
CA ILE A 23 13.53 6.36 6.79
C ILE A 23 12.98 7.67 6.18
N GLN A 24 13.70 8.79 6.38
CA GLN A 24 13.40 10.09 5.78
C GLN A 24 13.73 10.14 4.28
N THR A 25 14.79 9.45 3.84
CA THR A 25 15.13 9.31 2.41
C THR A 25 14.02 8.55 1.69
N PHE A 26 13.54 7.46 2.31
CA PHE A 26 12.38 6.72 1.81
C PHE A 26 11.13 7.62 1.74
N GLY A 27 10.81 8.33 2.83
CA GLY A 27 9.68 9.26 2.89
C GLY A 27 9.70 10.30 1.77
N ARG A 28 10.84 10.98 1.59
CA ARG A 28 11.04 11.97 0.53
C ARG A 28 10.87 11.39 -0.87
N ALA A 29 11.47 10.23 -1.15
CA ALA A 29 11.38 9.62 -2.47
C ALA A 29 9.94 9.23 -2.84
N VAL A 30 9.15 8.76 -1.87
CA VAL A 30 7.72 8.47 -2.05
C VAL A 30 6.93 9.76 -2.23
N ALA A 31 7.22 10.79 -1.43
CA ALA A 31 6.56 12.10 -1.53
C ALA A 31 6.78 12.77 -2.91
N ASP A 32 7.99 12.67 -3.48
CA ASP A 32 8.31 13.19 -4.81
C ASP A 32 7.45 12.53 -5.90
N VAL A 33 7.31 11.19 -5.86
CA VAL A 33 6.46 10.45 -6.81
C VAL A 33 4.98 10.85 -6.67
N LEU A 34 4.50 11.03 -5.45
CA LEU A 34 3.12 11.48 -5.18
C LEU A 34 2.89 12.91 -5.70
N ALA A 35 3.86 13.82 -5.52
CA ALA A 35 3.77 15.19 -6.00
C ALA A 35 3.72 15.27 -7.55
N GLU A 36 4.52 14.44 -8.23
CA GLU A 36 4.48 14.29 -9.69
C GLU A 36 3.11 13.78 -10.17
N ARG A 37 2.54 12.80 -9.48
CA ARG A 37 1.22 12.22 -9.79
C ARG A 37 0.10 13.27 -9.69
N ASP A 38 0.13 14.07 -8.63
CA ASP A 38 -0.91 15.07 -8.37
C ASP A 38 -0.74 16.36 -9.21
N GLY A 39 0.26 16.41 -10.10
CA GLY A 39 0.55 17.57 -10.93
C GLY A 39 1.08 18.78 -10.14
N ARG A 40 1.62 18.57 -8.93
CA ARG A 40 2.09 19.62 -8.02
C ARG A 40 3.58 19.99 -8.22
N ASP A 41 4.11 19.84 -9.43
CA ASP A 41 5.33 20.55 -9.88
C ASP A 41 4.99 21.57 -10.98
N VAL A 42 4.43 22.70 -10.55
CA VAL A 42 4.12 23.86 -11.41
C VAL A 42 5.35 24.77 -11.63
N GLY A 43 6.51 24.41 -11.08
CA GLY A 43 7.70 25.28 -11.05
C GLY A 43 8.71 25.05 -12.19
N ARG A 44 8.84 23.83 -12.71
CA ARG A 44 9.81 23.53 -13.80
C ARG A 44 9.20 23.20 -15.16
N LEU A 45 7.90 22.91 -15.24
CA LEU A 45 7.21 22.60 -16.50
C LEU A 45 6.33 23.72 -17.05
N ALA A 46 6.42 24.94 -16.48
CA ALA A 46 5.78 26.16 -16.98
C ALA A 46 6.30 26.67 -18.36
N ARG A 47 6.82 25.80 -19.22
CA ARG A 47 7.21 26.12 -20.60
C ARG A 47 6.79 25.07 -21.62
N ARG A 48 5.62 24.47 -21.48
CA ARG A 48 4.86 24.03 -22.67
C ARG A 48 3.38 23.84 -22.38
N ARG A 49 2.61 24.82 -22.87
CA ARG A 49 1.17 24.78 -23.16
C ARG A 49 0.23 24.96 -21.96
N LEU A 50 0.11 26.22 -21.56
CA LEU A 50 -1.21 26.83 -21.43
C LEU A 50 -2.01 26.54 -22.71
N LEU A 51 -3.15 25.85 -22.58
CA LEU A 51 -4.46 26.23 -23.15
C LEU A 51 -5.47 25.07 -22.97
N LYS A 52 -6.55 25.41 -22.24
CA LYS A 52 -7.91 24.84 -22.27
C LYS A 52 -8.17 23.50 -21.56
N GLY A 53 -8.75 23.63 -20.36
CA GLY A 53 -10.12 23.19 -20.09
C GLY A 53 -10.35 21.70 -19.83
N SER A 54 -11.21 21.41 -18.85
CA SER A 54 -11.69 20.09 -18.39
C SER A 54 -10.70 19.24 -17.59
N PHE A 55 -10.98 19.12 -16.28
CA PHE A 55 -10.50 18.02 -15.45
C PHE A 55 -11.10 16.73 -16.00
N ASP A 56 -10.26 15.89 -16.59
CA ASP A 56 -10.64 14.58 -17.12
C ASP A 56 -10.16 13.48 -16.17
N VAL A 57 -11.09 12.78 -15.51
CA VAL A 57 -10.86 11.62 -14.62
C VAL A 57 -10.57 10.35 -15.43
N SER A 58 -9.96 10.48 -16.61
CA SER A 58 -9.74 9.39 -17.56
C SER A 58 -8.28 9.06 -17.80
N HIS A 59 -7.43 9.00 -16.77
CA HIS A 59 -6.03 8.58 -16.95
C HIS A 59 -5.58 7.48 -15.99
N ALA A 60 -6.25 6.33 -16.11
CA ALA A 60 -5.65 5.02 -15.81
C ALA A 60 -6.01 4.01 -16.92
N ARG A 61 -5.56 4.24 -18.17
CA ARG A 61 -5.62 3.23 -19.26
C ARG A 61 -4.55 2.14 -19.12
N GLY A 62 -4.38 1.66 -17.88
CA GLY A 62 -3.55 0.53 -17.47
C GLY A 62 -4.06 0.10 -16.11
N GLY A 63 -5.22 -0.56 -16.07
CA GLY A 63 -5.87 -0.92 -14.81
C GLY A 63 -4.93 -1.77 -13.96
N SER A 64 -4.76 -1.40 -12.69
CA SER A 64 -3.99 -2.18 -11.71
C SER A 64 -4.37 -3.67 -11.83
N PRO A 65 -3.41 -4.60 -11.80
CA PRO A 65 -3.71 -6.03 -11.86
C PRO A 65 -4.59 -6.49 -10.70
N LEU A 66 -4.69 -5.69 -9.62
CA LEU A 66 -5.53 -5.92 -8.44
C LEU A 66 -6.88 -5.21 -8.52
N ALA A 67 -7.12 -4.41 -9.56
CA ALA A 67 -8.41 -3.76 -9.76
C ALA A 67 -9.53 -4.82 -9.90
N PRO A 68 -10.75 -4.56 -9.39
CA PRO A 68 -11.84 -5.51 -9.46
C PRO A 68 -12.13 -5.89 -10.93
N ARG A 69 -11.97 -7.18 -11.23
CA ARG A 69 -12.52 -7.77 -12.46
C ARG A 69 -14.02 -7.93 -12.28
N LEU A 70 -14.77 -7.66 -13.34
CA LEU A 70 -16.24 -7.58 -13.33
C LEU A 70 -16.85 -8.79 -12.60
N SER A 71 -17.37 -8.53 -11.41
CA SER A 71 -18.36 -9.37 -10.75
C SER A 71 -19.70 -8.70 -11.01
N TYR A 72 -20.75 -9.43 -11.39
CA TYR A 72 -22.04 -8.83 -11.72
C TYR A 72 -22.59 -8.01 -10.52
N GLY A 73 -23.00 -6.77 -10.76
CA GLY A 73 -23.40 -5.81 -9.71
C GLY A 73 -22.40 -4.66 -9.60
N ARG A 74 -22.86 -3.49 -9.11
CA ARG A 74 -22.09 -2.22 -9.08
C ARG A 74 -20.77 -2.37 -8.30
N HIS A 75 -19.70 -2.85 -8.94
CA HIS A 75 -18.33 -2.83 -8.42
C HIS A 75 -17.48 -1.76 -9.10
N ARG A 76 -18.12 -0.92 -9.92
CA ARG A 76 -17.54 0.21 -10.65
C ARG A 76 -18.51 1.38 -10.63
N GLY A 77 -17.97 2.58 -10.49
CA GLY A 77 -18.75 3.82 -10.43
C GLY A 77 -18.29 4.74 -9.29
N PRO A 78 -18.76 6.01 -9.29
CA PRO A 78 -18.45 6.95 -8.23
C PRO A 78 -19.03 6.50 -6.89
N ALA A 79 -18.48 7.04 -5.81
CA ALA A 79 -19.04 6.86 -4.47
C ALA A 79 -20.52 7.28 -4.43
N ARG A 80 -21.32 6.57 -3.64
CA ARG A 80 -22.71 6.97 -3.40
C ARG A 80 -22.74 8.25 -2.58
N MET A 81 -23.73 9.10 -2.87
CA MET A 81 -24.05 10.24 -2.01
C MET A 81 -24.35 9.74 -0.60
N GLY A 82 -23.67 10.31 0.40
CA GLY A 82 -23.81 9.87 1.80
C GLY A 82 -23.05 8.59 2.17
N SER A 83 -22.12 8.13 1.32
CA SER A 83 -21.22 7.02 1.68
C SER A 83 -20.43 7.33 2.96
N ARG A 84 -20.16 6.28 3.73
CA ARG A 84 -19.43 6.39 5.00
C ARG A 84 -18.00 6.82 4.71
N GLN A 85 -17.53 7.83 5.41
CA GLN A 85 -16.15 8.30 5.29
C GLN A 85 -15.27 7.44 6.20
N ALA A 86 -14.22 6.87 5.63
CA ALA A 86 -13.28 6.02 6.34
C ALA A 86 -11.85 6.41 5.99
N ALA A 87 -10.94 6.21 6.93
CA ALA A 87 -9.53 6.46 6.72
C ALA A 87 -8.70 5.25 7.15
N VAL A 88 -7.67 4.93 6.37
CA VAL A 88 -6.69 3.89 6.69
C VAL A 88 -5.28 4.46 6.58
N VAL A 89 -4.31 3.83 7.25
CA VAL A 89 -2.92 4.29 7.24
C VAL A 89 -1.95 3.19 6.81
N ILE A 90 -1.02 3.55 5.94
CA ILE A 90 0.20 2.79 5.65
C ILE A 90 1.31 3.41 6.49
N VAL A 91 1.64 2.77 7.61
CA VAL A 91 2.76 3.17 8.47
C VAL A 91 4.00 2.40 8.05
N VAL A 92 5.03 3.11 7.56
CA VAL A 92 6.31 2.53 7.17
C VAL A 92 7.34 2.78 8.27
N TYR A 93 8.00 1.74 8.76
CA TYR A 93 9.03 1.85 9.80
C TYR A 93 10.08 0.72 9.69
N PRO A 94 11.27 0.90 10.28
CA PRO A 94 12.25 -0.17 10.38
C PRO A 94 11.77 -1.26 11.37
N HIS A 95 11.72 -2.52 10.93
CA HIS A 95 11.37 -3.64 11.78
C HIS A 95 12.37 -3.81 12.94
N ARG A 96 11.88 -4.01 14.17
CA ARG A 96 12.68 -3.96 15.40
C ARG A 96 13.89 -4.90 15.41
N GLN A 97 13.76 -6.09 14.85
CA GLN A 97 14.81 -7.11 14.89
C GLN A 97 15.72 -7.09 13.67
N THR A 98 15.21 -6.68 12.51
CA THR A 98 15.93 -6.82 11.24
C THR A 98 16.38 -5.49 10.65
N GLY A 99 15.85 -4.36 11.15
CA GLY A 99 16.09 -3.02 10.61
C GLY A 99 15.49 -2.77 9.22
N ARG A 100 14.89 -3.79 8.59
CA ARG A 100 14.29 -3.67 7.26
C ARG A 100 12.97 -2.92 7.33
N LEU A 101 12.68 -2.08 6.33
CA LEU A 101 11.40 -1.37 6.27
C LEU A 101 10.24 -2.36 6.12
N CYS A 102 9.18 -2.12 6.89
CA CYS A 102 7.95 -2.90 6.85
C CYS A 102 6.72 -2.00 7.01
N VAL A 103 5.55 -2.55 6.70
CA VAL A 103 4.24 -1.93 6.92
C VAL A 103 3.40 -2.77 7.89
N THR A 104 2.66 -2.13 8.77
CA THR A 104 1.72 -2.83 9.65
C THR A 104 0.42 -3.15 8.92
N LEU A 105 -0.06 -4.38 9.09
CA LEU A 105 -1.36 -4.88 8.68
C LEU A 105 -2.02 -5.58 9.87
N THR A 106 -3.34 -5.68 9.87
CA THR A 106 -4.11 -6.41 10.89
C THR A 106 -4.87 -7.57 10.26
N ARG A 107 -5.07 -8.66 11.00
CA ARG A 107 -6.03 -9.70 10.65
C ARG A 107 -7.23 -9.59 11.58
N ARG A 108 -8.41 -9.42 11.00
CA ARG A 108 -9.67 -9.38 11.76
C ARG A 108 -10.02 -10.76 12.34
N PRO A 109 -10.57 -10.86 13.57
CA PRO A 109 -11.04 -12.11 14.13
C PRO A 109 -12.00 -12.86 13.22
N LYS A 110 -11.83 -14.18 13.11
CA LYS A 110 -12.67 -15.04 12.27
C LYS A 110 -14.14 -15.06 12.70
N ALA A 111 -14.40 -14.74 13.97
CA ALA A 111 -15.74 -14.76 14.57
C ALA A 111 -16.62 -13.56 14.17
N LEU A 112 -16.06 -12.52 13.54
CA LEU A 112 -16.82 -11.35 13.12
C LEU A 112 -17.77 -11.68 11.95
N SER A 113 -19.00 -11.19 12.05
CA SER A 113 -20.09 -11.42 11.09
C SER A 113 -19.80 -10.88 9.68
N HIS A 114 -18.92 -9.87 9.58
CA HIS A 114 -18.42 -9.30 8.34
C HIS A 114 -16.89 -9.34 8.33
N HIS A 115 -16.29 -9.70 7.18
CA HIS A 115 -14.86 -9.62 6.93
C HIS A 115 -13.93 -10.45 7.85
N GLY A 116 -14.47 -11.44 8.58
CA GLY A 116 -13.68 -12.29 9.48
C GLY A 116 -12.50 -12.98 8.77
N GLY A 117 -11.31 -12.88 9.38
CA GLY A 117 -10.05 -13.44 8.87
C GLY A 117 -9.42 -12.67 7.71
N GLN A 118 -9.95 -11.51 7.30
CA GLN A 118 -9.32 -10.67 6.28
C GLN A 118 -8.12 -9.92 6.83
N VAL A 119 -7.08 -9.79 6.00
CA VAL A 119 -5.93 -8.91 6.23
C VAL A 119 -6.27 -7.50 5.75
N CYS A 120 -6.08 -6.52 6.62
CA CYS A 120 -6.50 -5.13 6.45
C CYS A 120 -5.35 -4.17 6.77
N LEU A 121 -5.41 -2.97 6.19
CA LEU A 121 -4.66 -1.83 6.73
C LEU A 121 -5.39 -1.35 7.99
N PRO A 122 -4.67 -0.91 9.03
CA PRO A 122 -5.30 -0.29 10.19
C PRO A 122 -6.10 0.95 9.78
N GLY A 123 -7.29 1.09 10.35
CA GLY A 123 -8.16 2.22 10.07
C GLY A 123 -9.64 1.91 10.17
N GLY A 124 -10.43 2.97 10.21
CA GLY A 124 -11.84 2.89 10.51
C GLY A 124 -12.61 4.11 10.05
N GLN A 125 -13.67 4.43 10.76
CA GLN A 125 -14.59 5.51 10.39
C GLN A 125 -13.98 6.87 10.76
N ILE A 126 -14.17 7.86 9.89
CA ILE A 126 -13.84 9.25 10.22
C ILE A 126 -14.95 9.82 11.11
N GLU A 127 -14.60 10.25 12.31
CA GLU A 127 -15.55 10.87 13.25
C GLU A 127 -15.74 12.37 12.99
N SER A 128 -16.78 12.93 13.61
CA SER A 128 -17.09 14.36 13.44
C SER A 128 -15.96 15.23 13.99
N GLY A 129 -15.41 16.10 13.15
CA GLY A 129 -14.33 17.01 13.52
C GLY A 129 -12.92 16.44 13.32
N GLU A 130 -12.80 15.19 12.87
CA GLU A 130 -11.51 14.59 12.52
C GLU A 130 -11.14 14.80 11.05
N SER A 131 -9.86 15.02 10.78
CA SER A 131 -9.27 14.77 9.46
C SER A 131 -9.05 13.28 9.23
N SER A 132 -8.90 12.86 7.97
CA SER A 132 -8.60 11.46 7.66
C SER A 132 -7.29 10.97 8.27
N LEU A 133 -6.28 11.84 8.41
CA LEU A 133 -5.04 11.50 9.13
C LEU A 133 -5.28 11.27 10.63
N GLN A 134 -6.06 12.13 11.28
CA GLN A 134 -6.39 11.96 12.70
C GLN A 134 -7.16 10.65 12.94
N ALA A 135 -8.19 10.40 12.14
CA ALA A 135 -8.96 9.17 12.21
C ALA A 135 -8.08 7.93 12.02
N ALA A 136 -7.25 7.89 10.96
CA ALA A 136 -6.43 6.72 10.69
C ALA A 136 -5.37 6.46 11.78
N LEU A 137 -4.79 7.49 12.38
CA LEU A 137 -3.83 7.35 13.48
C LEU A 137 -4.50 6.99 14.83
N ARG A 138 -5.72 7.48 15.09
CA ARG A 138 -6.54 7.06 16.24
C ARG A 138 -6.84 5.56 16.14
N GLU A 139 -7.38 5.14 15.01
CA GLU A 139 -7.73 3.74 14.74
C GLU A 139 -6.50 2.84 14.80
N TYR A 140 -5.35 3.27 14.26
CA TYR A 140 -4.08 2.55 14.41
C TYR A 140 -3.74 2.30 15.88
N HIS A 141 -3.87 3.32 16.73
CA HIS A 141 -3.59 3.21 18.15
C HIS A 141 -4.59 2.30 18.88
N GLU A 142 -5.88 2.44 18.59
CA GLU A 142 -6.95 1.61 19.17
C GLU A 142 -6.79 0.14 18.79
N GLU A 143 -6.55 -0.15 17.50
CA GLU A 143 -6.41 -1.51 16.99
C GLU A 143 -5.14 -2.22 17.46
N LEU A 144 -4.01 -1.51 17.57
CA LEU A 144 -2.68 -2.10 17.81
C LEU A 144 -2.16 -1.92 19.24
N GLY A 145 -2.81 -1.05 20.01
CA GLY A 145 -2.45 -0.71 21.39
C GLY A 145 -1.17 0.11 21.53
N LEU A 146 -0.64 0.67 20.43
CA LEU A 146 0.54 1.55 20.41
C LEU A 146 0.34 2.69 19.40
N PRO A 147 0.69 3.94 19.75
CA PRO A 147 0.64 5.04 18.79
C PRO A 147 1.74 4.87 17.74
N ALA A 148 1.48 5.34 16.53
CA ALA A 148 2.54 5.50 15.53
C ALA A 148 3.40 6.71 15.91
N GLU A 149 4.68 6.48 16.20
CA GLU A 149 5.67 7.55 16.43
C GLU A 149 6.07 8.18 15.09
N VAL A 150 5.16 8.98 14.53
CA VAL A 150 5.28 9.55 13.18
C VAL A 150 6.49 10.48 13.08
N ILE A 151 7.35 10.19 12.11
CA ILE A 151 8.49 11.02 11.71
C ILE A 151 8.05 12.02 10.64
N GLU A 152 7.31 11.54 9.63
CA GLU A 152 6.90 12.35 8.48
C GLU A 152 5.56 11.85 7.93
N VAL A 153 4.66 12.78 7.62
CA VAL A 153 3.47 12.52 6.80
C VAL A 153 3.89 12.63 5.34
N VAL A 154 3.92 11.50 4.63
CA VAL A 154 4.46 11.39 3.27
C VAL A 154 3.45 11.87 2.21
N GLY A 155 2.18 11.57 2.42
CA GLY A 155 1.10 11.93 1.50
C GLY A 155 -0.06 10.94 1.57
N CYS A 156 -0.90 10.90 0.53
CA CYS A 156 -2.07 10.03 0.49
C CYS A 156 -2.24 9.34 -0.87
N LEU A 157 -2.81 8.13 -0.86
CA LEU A 157 -3.23 7.45 -2.08
C LEU A 157 -4.53 8.06 -2.62
N SER A 158 -4.90 7.66 -3.83
CA SER A 158 -6.17 8.05 -4.41
C SER A 158 -7.32 7.45 -3.58
N PRO A 159 -8.37 8.22 -3.23
CA PRO A 159 -9.51 7.65 -2.52
C PRO A 159 -10.17 6.52 -3.31
N ILE A 160 -10.53 5.43 -2.62
CA ILE A 160 -11.23 4.30 -3.25
C ILE A 160 -12.60 4.12 -2.61
N TYR A 161 -13.61 3.84 -3.45
CA TYR A 161 -14.93 3.51 -2.96
C TYR A 161 -15.10 1.98 -2.87
N VAL A 162 -15.28 1.49 -1.65
CA VAL A 162 -15.44 0.06 -1.34
C VAL A 162 -16.92 -0.29 -1.32
N PHE A 163 -17.45 -0.70 -2.48
CA PHE A 163 -18.86 -1.03 -2.66
C PHE A 163 -19.42 -2.08 -1.67
N ALA A 164 -18.57 -3.00 -1.18
CA ALA A 164 -19.00 -4.05 -0.27
C ALA A 164 -19.36 -3.52 1.14
N SER A 165 -18.74 -2.41 1.56
CA SER A 165 -18.95 -1.79 2.87
C SER A 165 -19.60 -0.40 2.81
N ASP A 166 -19.78 0.15 1.61
CA ASP A 166 -20.24 1.53 1.37
C ASP A 166 -19.32 2.61 1.96
N ASN A 167 -18.02 2.30 2.05
CA ASN A 167 -17.00 3.21 2.54
C ASN A 167 -16.30 3.93 1.38
N LEU A 168 -16.20 5.25 1.46
CA LEU A 168 -15.20 6.03 0.73
C LEU A 168 -13.94 6.10 1.60
N VAL A 169 -12.88 5.44 1.16
CA VAL A 169 -11.66 5.23 1.93
C VAL A 169 -10.57 6.20 1.48
N GLU A 170 -10.09 7.02 2.41
CA GLU A 170 -8.89 7.85 2.26
C GLU A 170 -7.68 7.13 2.89
N THR A 171 -6.60 6.95 2.13
CA THR A 171 -5.41 6.23 2.61
C THR A 171 -4.27 7.20 2.84
N GLN A 172 -3.81 7.30 4.07
CA GLN A 172 -2.67 8.11 4.48
C GLN A 172 -1.38 7.28 4.47
N ILE A 173 -0.26 7.88 4.10
CA ILE A 173 1.07 7.27 4.15
C ILE A 173 1.92 8.09 5.11
N VAL A 174 2.48 7.42 6.11
CA VAL A 174 3.38 8.02 7.09
C VAL A 174 4.64 7.17 7.22
N THR A 175 5.74 7.82 7.57
CA THR A 175 6.89 7.12 8.13
C THR A 175 6.92 7.30 9.63
N ALA A 176 7.39 6.27 10.35
CA ALA A 176 7.43 6.25 11.80
C ALA A 176 8.73 5.63 12.32
N GLN A 177 9.01 5.87 13.60
CA GLN A 177 10.03 5.13 14.33
C GLN A 177 9.59 3.67 14.50
N SER A 178 10.56 2.78 14.74
CA SER A 178 10.27 1.41 15.14
C SER A 178 9.43 1.40 16.43
N PRO A 179 8.42 0.51 16.56
CA PRO A 179 7.66 0.37 17.78
C PRO A 179 8.58 0.14 18.98
N THR A 180 8.30 0.84 20.08
CA THR A 180 9.13 0.79 21.30
C THR A 180 8.83 -0.44 22.16
N ALA A 181 7.70 -1.11 21.92
CA ALA A 181 7.22 -2.28 22.64
C ALA A 181 6.57 -3.31 21.71
N ASP A 182 6.18 -4.45 22.28
CA ASP A 182 5.37 -5.45 21.56
C ASP A 182 3.93 -4.97 21.40
N TRP A 183 3.30 -5.36 20.28
CA TRP A 183 1.91 -5.04 19.97
C TRP A 183 0.94 -5.52 21.04
N ARG A 184 -0.12 -4.74 21.28
CA ARG A 184 -1.21 -5.08 22.21
C ARG A 184 -2.54 -4.90 21.48
N PRO A 185 -2.82 -5.76 20.48
CA PRO A 185 -4.00 -5.58 19.65
C PRO A 185 -5.29 -5.71 20.45
N ASP A 186 -6.31 -4.93 20.08
CA ASP A 186 -7.66 -5.12 20.63
C ASP A 186 -8.18 -6.50 20.21
N PRO A 187 -8.42 -7.43 21.15
CA PRO A 187 -8.86 -8.79 20.81
C PRO A 187 -10.26 -8.85 20.18
N ILE A 188 -11.06 -7.78 20.28
CA ILE A 188 -12.38 -7.69 19.65
C ILE A 188 -12.24 -7.42 18.14
N GLU A 189 -11.24 -6.63 17.75
CA GLU A 189 -11.12 -6.11 16.39
C GLU A 189 -9.96 -6.73 15.60
N VAL A 190 -8.90 -7.17 16.30
CA VAL A 190 -7.65 -7.66 15.75
C VAL A 190 -7.23 -8.98 16.41
N ASP A 191 -7.16 -10.03 15.60
CA ASP A 191 -6.68 -11.36 15.99
C ASP A 191 -5.17 -11.49 15.83
N GLU A 192 -4.58 -10.75 14.89
CA GLU A 192 -3.15 -10.81 14.63
C GLU A 192 -2.65 -9.51 14.00
N VAL A 193 -1.48 -9.04 14.46
CA VAL A 193 -0.70 -8.00 13.79
C VAL A 193 0.30 -8.66 12.83
N ILE A 194 0.33 -8.19 11.59
CA ILE A 194 1.18 -8.69 10.51
C ILE A 194 2.10 -7.56 10.06
N GLU A 195 3.40 -7.83 10.00
CA GLU A 195 4.40 -6.89 9.50
C GLU A 195 4.86 -7.35 8.12
N MET A 196 4.47 -6.62 7.08
CA MET A 196 4.81 -6.94 5.69
C MET A 196 6.09 -6.19 5.29
N PRO A 197 7.16 -6.86 4.84
CA PRO A 197 8.36 -6.19 4.35
C PRO A 197 8.04 -5.29 3.14
N VAL A 198 8.57 -4.06 3.12
CA VAL A 198 8.36 -3.12 1.99
C VAL A 198 8.99 -3.64 0.70
N ASP A 199 10.10 -4.36 0.79
CA ASP A 199 10.77 -4.89 -0.39
C ASP A 199 10.00 -6.03 -1.08
N CYS A 200 9.03 -6.65 -0.40
CA CYS A 200 8.02 -7.49 -1.07
C CYS A 200 7.26 -6.71 -2.15
N LEU A 201 6.93 -5.44 -1.89
CA LEU A 201 6.12 -4.62 -2.80
C LEU A 201 6.91 -4.21 -4.05
N LEU A 202 8.23 -4.04 -3.94
CA LEU A 202 9.10 -3.68 -5.08
C LEU A 202 9.04 -4.73 -6.20
N HIS A 203 8.87 -6.00 -5.83
CA HIS A 203 8.89 -7.13 -6.74
C HIS A 203 7.48 -7.67 -7.04
N LEU A 204 6.43 -6.95 -6.65
CA LEU A 204 5.07 -7.42 -6.82
C LEU A 204 4.72 -7.61 -8.30
N GLY A 205 4.49 -8.87 -8.69
CA GLY A 205 4.15 -9.23 -10.07
C GLY A 205 5.36 -9.44 -10.99
N GLU A 206 6.57 -9.43 -10.45
CA GLU A 206 7.78 -9.86 -11.17
C GLU A 206 7.95 -11.38 -11.06
N SER A 207 8.02 -12.07 -12.20
CA SER A 207 8.22 -13.53 -12.22
C SER A 207 9.63 -13.97 -11.80
N ASP A 208 10.60 -13.05 -11.81
CA ASP A 208 12.03 -13.29 -11.58
C ASP A 208 12.54 -12.53 -10.33
N ALA A 209 11.77 -12.48 -9.25
CA ALA A 209 12.21 -11.84 -8.01
C ALA A 209 13.53 -12.47 -7.49
N PRO A 210 14.46 -11.69 -6.92
CA PRO A 210 15.70 -12.23 -6.36
C PRO A 210 15.41 -13.29 -5.29
N ARG A 211 16.18 -14.39 -5.26
CA ARG A 211 16.01 -15.46 -4.25
C ARG A 211 16.20 -14.97 -2.80
N SER A 212 16.85 -13.83 -2.61
CA SER A 212 17.07 -13.19 -1.31
C SER A 212 15.93 -12.25 -0.90
N ALA A 213 15.06 -11.85 -1.82
CA ALA A 213 13.88 -11.06 -1.51
C ALA A 213 12.81 -11.96 -0.86
N PRO A 214 11.99 -11.45 0.07
CA PRO A 214 10.90 -12.24 0.59
C PRO A 214 9.90 -12.54 -0.52
N HIS A 215 9.22 -13.68 -0.41
CA HIS A 215 8.19 -14.05 -1.38
C HIS A 215 7.13 -12.95 -1.45
N CYS A 216 6.76 -12.56 -2.66
CA CYS A 216 5.65 -11.67 -2.94
C CYS A 216 5.16 -11.89 -4.36
N THR A 217 3.91 -12.34 -4.54
CA THR A 217 3.37 -12.62 -5.87
C THR A 217 1.87 -12.37 -5.95
N LEU A 218 1.39 -12.22 -7.18
CA LEU A 218 -0.03 -12.12 -7.47
C LEU A 218 -0.60 -13.50 -7.73
N ILE A 219 -1.63 -13.87 -6.97
CA ILE A 219 -2.34 -15.14 -7.11
C ILE A 219 -3.81 -14.90 -7.46
N ASP A 220 -4.40 -15.83 -8.22
CA ASP A 220 -5.84 -15.88 -8.47
C ASP A 220 -6.46 -16.93 -7.53
N GLN A 221 -7.21 -16.48 -6.52
CA GLN A 221 -7.89 -17.35 -5.55
C GLN A 221 -9.37 -17.50 -5.87
N LYS A 222 -9.98 -18.62 -5.46
CA LYS A 222 -11.44 -18.81 -5.41
C LYS A 222 -11.86 -18.97 -3.96
N LYS A 223 -12.79 -18.13 -3.49
CA LYS A 223 -13.41 -18.29 -2.16
C LYS A 223 -14.85 -18.74 -2.30
N GLN A 224 -15.22 -19.70 -1.46
CA GLN A 224 -16.61 -20.12 -1.25
C GLN A 224 -17.17 -19.31 -0.09
N ARG A 225 -18.35 -18.73 -0.26
CA ARG A 225 -19.10 -18.07 0.80
C ARG A 225 -20.44 -18.75 0.97
N ILE A 226 -20.73 -19.07 2.22
CA ILE A 226 -22.00 -19.63 2.65
C ILE A 226 -22.78 -18.48 3.29
N GLY A 227 -23.82 -18.02 2.61
CA GLY A 227 -24.77 -17.04 3.13
C GLY A 227 -26.00 -17.74 3.70
N LYS A 228 -26.59 -17.17 4.75
CA LYS A 228 -27.90 -17.57 5.25
C LYS A 228 -28.89 -16.46 4.94
N THR A 229 -30.05 -16.80 4.39
CA THR A 229 -31.14 -15.83 4.22
C THR A 229 -31.79 -15.58 5.58
N GLN A 230 -31.94 -14.31 5.95
CA GLN A 230 -32.74 -13.96 7.14
C GLN A 230 -34.19 -14.37 6.89
N GLY A 231 -34.71 -15.31 7.67
CA GLY A 231 -36.14 -15.68 7.71
C GLY A 231 -36.52 -17.01 7.08
N THR A 232 -35.84 -17.50 6.04
CA THR A 232 -36.26 -18.74 5.33
C THR A 232 -35.42 -19.98 5.67
N GLY A 233 -34.31 -19.83 6.39
CA GLY A 233 -33.39 -20.94 6.69
C GLY A 233 -32.61 -21.46 5.49
N GLU A 234 -32.82 -20.89 4.30
CA GLU A 234 -32.10 -21.27 3.09
C GLU A 234 -30.64 -20.82 3.15
N VAL A 235 -29.76 -21.75 2.84
CA VAL A 235 -28.32 -21.57 2.79
C VAL A 235 -27.91 -21.45 1.32
N PHE A 236 -27.44 -20.28 0.92
CA PHE A 236 -26.89 -20.07 -0.41
C PHE A 236 -25.37 -20.17 -0.38
N GLN A 237 -24.82 -21.06 -1.18
CA GLN A 237 -23.38 -21.15 -1.40
C GLN A 237 -23.04 -20.48 -2.73
N TYR A 238 -22.15 -19.50 -2.70
CA TYR A 238 -21.62 -18.90 -3.92
C TYR A 238 -20.11 -18.84 -3.87
N SER A 239 -19.49 -19.05 -5.04
CA SER A 239 -18.05 -19.00 -5.20
C SER A 239 -17.67 -17.76 -6.00
N PHE A 240 -16.64 -17.05 -5.56
CA PHE A 240 -16.12 -15.92 -6.32
C PHE A 240 -14.60 -16.00 -6.42
N GLY A 241 -14.10 -15.67 -7.62
CA GLY A 241 -12.67 -15.53 -7.88
C GLY A 241 -12.20 -14.12 -7.55
N HIS A 242 -11.03 -13.98 -6.95
CA HIS A 242 -10.40 -12.68 -6.71
C HIS A 242 -8.88 -12.80 -6.81
N ARG A 243 -8.26 -11.68 -7.18
CA ARG A 243 -6.80 -11.56 -7.10
C ARG A 243 -6.38 -11.17 -5.70
N ALA A 244 -5.29 -11.77 -5.26
CA ALA A 244 -4.66 -11.52 -3.98
C ALA A 244 -3.16 -11.30 -4.15
N ILE A 245 -2.56 -10.60 -3.19
CA ILE A 245 -1.12 -10.56 -2.98
C ILE A 245 -0.82 -11.67 -1.97
N GLU A 246 0.03 -12.60 -2.35
CA GLU A 246 0.59 -13.60 -1.44
C GLU A 246 2.03 -13.21 -1.10
N PHE A 247 2.37 -13.15 0.19
CA PHE A 247 3.68 -12.70 0.63
C PHE A 247 4.17 -13.44 1.89
N ASP A 248 5.48 -13.41 2.15
CA ASP A 248 6.05 -13.81 3.45
C ASP A 248 6.18 -12.59 4.37
N ASP A 249 5.62 -12.68 5.58
CA ASP A 249 5.73 -11.61 6.59
C ASP A 249 7.13 -11.54 7.23
N CYS A 250 7.39 -10.53 8.07
CA CYS A 250 8.67 -10.38 8.76
C CYS A 250 9.04 -11.56 9.67
N GLN A 251 8.08 -12.43 10.00
CA GLN A 251 8.29 -13.66 10.77
C GLN A 251 8.44 -14.89 9.88
N GLY A 252 8.47 -14.73 8.55
CA GLY A 252 8.62 -15.81 7.57
C GLY A 252 7.35 -16.63 7.35
N ARG A 253 6.17 -16.10 7.74
CA ARG A 253 4.90 -16.81 7.59
C ARG A 253 4.22 -16.36 6.29
N ARG A 254 3.71 -17.32 5.54
CA ARG A 254 2.95 -17.08 4.30
C ARG A 254 1.60 -16.43 4.61
N ARG A 255 1.31 -15.31 3.95
CA ARG A 255 0.09 -14.49 4.10
C ARG A 255 -0.54 -14.21 2.75
N ASP A 256 -1.86 -14.01 2.75
CA ASP A 256 -2.61 -13.54 1.60
C ASP A 256 -3.48 -12.34 1.96
N VAL A 257 -3.45 -11.32 1.10
CA VAL A 257 -4.27 -10.12 1.22
C VAL A 257 -5.01 -9.86 -0.09
N TRP A 258 -6.29 -9.52 0.01
CA TRP A 258 -7.19 -9.38 -1.14
C TRP A 258 -8.19 -8.23 -0.92
N GLY A 259 -8.97 -7.91 -1.96
CA GLY A 259 -9.99 -6.86 -1.88
C GLY A 259 -9.39 -5.45 -1.84
N ALA A 260 -10.04 -4.54 -1.11
CA ALA A 260 -9.65 -3.14 -1.02
C ALA A 260 -8.21 -2.97 -0.52
N THR A 261 -7.80 -3.72 0.51
CA THR A 261 -6.44 -3.71 1.05
C THR A 261 -5.41 -4.05 -0.02
N ALA A 262 -5.65 -5.10 -0.82
CA ALA A 262 -4.73 -5.46 -1.90
C ALA A 262 -4.67 -4.38 -2.99
N MET A 263 -5.80 -3.75 -3.33
CA MET A 263 -5.81 -2.64 -4.28
C MET A 263 -4.92 -1.47 -3.81
N LEU A 264 -5.05 -1.08 -2.54
CA LEU A 264 -4.25 -0.03 -1.93
C LEU A 264 -2.77 -0.39 -1.87
N LEU A 265 -2.44 -1.62 -1.45
CA LEU A 265 -1.06 -2.12 -1.45
C LEU A 265 -0.46 -2.20 -2.86
N GLY A 266 -1.27 -2.49 -3.88
CA GLY A 266 -0.83 -2.47 -5.27
C GLY A 266 -0.52 -1.07 -5.81
N GLU A 267 -1.33 -0.07 -5.46
CA GLU A 267 -1.03 1.33 -5.78
C GLU A 267 0.23 1.80 -5.05
N PHE A 268 0.36 1.44 -3.77
CA PHE A 268 1.55 1.74 -2.98
C PHE A 268 2.81 1.07 -3.55
N ALA A 269 2.71 -0.20 -3.99
CA ALA A 269 3.81 -0.91 -4.65
C ALA A 269 4.31 -0.18 -5.90
N ASP A 270 3.40 0.27 -6.77
CA ASP A 270 3.77 1.04 -7.97
C ASP A 270 4.48 2.36 -7.62
N ILE A 271 4.02 3.07 -6.57
CA ILE A 271 4.68 4.29 -6.08
C ILE A 271 6.09 3.98 -5.55
N VAL A 272 6.22 2.96 -4.71
CA VAL A 272 7.51 2.57 -4.11
C VAL A 272 8.51 2.12 -5.19
N SER A 273 8.06 1.35 -6.20
CA SER A 273 8.90 0.94 -7.32
C SER A 273 9.38 2.12 -8.17
N ARG A 274 8.54 3.13 -8.38
CA ARG A 274 8.94 4.37 -9.07
C ARG A 274 9.94 5.19 -8.24
N ALA A 275 9.71 5.32 -6.93
CA ALA A 275 10.59 6.02 -6.01
C ALA A 275 12.00 5.39 -5.97
N ALA A 276 12.06 4.06 -5.91
CA ALA A 276 13.31 3.31 -6.02
C ALA A 276 14.02 3.56 -7.37
N ALA A 277 13.28 3.52 -8.48
CA ALA A 277 13.83 3.76 -9.81
C ALA A 277 14.31 5.22 -10.03
N GLN A 278 13.72 6.21 -9.37
CA GLN A 278 14.16 7.60 -9.41
C GLN A 278 15.46 7.81 -8.61
N SER A 279 15.53 7.25 -7.40
CA SER A 279 16.72 7.31 -6.54
C SER A 279 17.97 6.74 -7.25
N MET A 280 17.79 5.62 -7.97
CA MET A 280 18.84 5.02 -8.80
C MET A 280 19.34 5.91 -9.95
N ARG A 281 18.46 6.74 -10.52
CA ARG A 281 18.81 7.68 -11.61
C ARG A 281 19.47 8.95 -11.08
N GLY A 282 19.10 9.40 -9.88
CA GLY A 282 19.71 10.56 -9.21
C GLY A 282 21.16 10.34 -8.82
N GLY A 283 21.50 9.15 -8.30
CA GLY A 283 22.87 8.81 -7.87
C GLY A 283 23.92 8.82 -9.00
N GLY A 284 23.53 8.50 -10.25
CA GLY A 284 24.43 8.51 -11.40
C GLY A 284 24.86 9.91 -11.87
N ARG A 285 24.15 10.96 -11.46
CA ARG A 285 24.43 12.34 -11.89
C ARG A 285 25.47 13.04 -11.01
N ALA A 286 25.69 12.56 -9.78
CA ALA A 286 26.68 13.12 -8.86
C ALA A 286 28.14 12.81 -9.25
N MET A 287 28.41 11.69 -9.95
CA MET A 287 29.79 11.32 -10.33
C MET A 287 30.32 12.00 -11.60
N THR A 288 29.49 12.72 -12.36
CA THR A 288 29.94 13.39 -13.60
C THR A 288 30.19 14.89 -13.44
N ALA A 289 29.79 15.48 -12.30
CA ALA A 289 30.02 16.89 -12.01
C ALA A 289 31.43 17.16 -11.44
N ASP A 290 32.06 16.17 -10.79
CA ASP A 290 33.36 16.36 -10.11
C ASP A 290 34.58 16.13 -11.04
N ALA A 291 34.35 15.69 -12.28
CA ALA A 291 35.39 15.46 -13.28
C ALA A 291 35.66 16.67 -14.21
N LYS A 292 35.01 17.82 -13.99
CA LYS A 292 35.13 19.01 -14.87
C LYS A 292 35.68 20.27 -14.23
N THR A 293 36.24 20.20 -13.02
CA THR A 293 36.88 21.37 -12.36
C THR A 293 38.38 21.18 -12.10
N LYS A 294 39.01 20.16 -12.70
CA LYS A 294 40.47 20.04 -12.77
C LYS A 294 40.89 19.70 -14.18
N SER A 295 40.93 20.70 -15.06
CA SER A 295 41.90 20.76 -16.16
C SER A 295 42.05 22.18 -16.67
#